data_AF-A0A511R7Q5-F1
#
_entry.id   AF-A0A511R7Q5-F1
#
_cell.length_a   1.000
_cell.length_b   1.000
_cell.length_c   1.000
_cell.angle_alpha   90.00
_cell.angle_beta   90.00
_cell.angle_gamma   90.00
#
_symmetry.space_group_name_H-M   'P 1'
#
loop_
_entity.id
_entity.type
_entity.pdbx_description
1 polymer ?
#
loop_
_entity_poly.entity_id
_entity_poly.type
_entity_poly.pdbx_seq_one_letter_code
_entity_poly.pdbx_strand_id
1 'polypeptide(L)'
;MQYPADDEHTYHQVRSGSLWVWRFRSTTQIPVEKDLCFPDLQQIVQIYRHKTHKRTGAVSEETHLAVTSLSPTQADAATLALISRNHWAIENKLHHKRDTVFAEDACRTRKAAQALAALRNLLLGFLHQLDRPVLRSVRSFSVQPMLLFRWLNGCI
;
A
#
# COMPACT_ATOMS: atom_id res chain seq x y z
N MET A 1 3.30 23.44 -14.36
CA MET A 1 1.99 23.94 -13.88
C MET A 1 2.06 23.97 -12.37
N GLN A 2 2.13 25.15 -11.77
CA GLN A 2 2.30 25.31 -10.33
C GLN A 2 0.92 25.62 -9.75
N TYR A 3 0.21 24.58 -9.31
CA TYR A 3 -1.05 24.77 -8.61
C TYR A 3 -0.75 25.47 -7.28
N PRO A 4 -1.54 26.50 -6.90
CA PRO A 4 -1.44 27.07 -5.58
C PRO A 4 -1.65 25.97 -4.54
N ALA A 5 -0.88 26.02 -3.45
CA ALA A 5 -0.99 25.08 -2.35
C ALA A 5 -1.44 25.88 -1.12
N ASP A 6 -2.56 25.46 -0.54
CA ASP A 6 -3.06 26.04 0.72
C ASP A 6 -2.28 25.46 1.90
N ASP A 7 -1.79 24.23 1.75
CA ASP A 7 -0.93 23.57 2.74
C ASP A 7 0.13 22.68 2.06
N GLU A 8 1.29 22.54 2.70
CA GLU A 8 2.42 21.74 2.22
C GLU A 8 3.09 20.97 3.37
N HIS A 9 3.37 19.69 3.13
CA HIS A 9 4.20 18.88 4.00
C HIS A 9 5.34 18.21 3.23
N THR A 10 6.57 18.31 3.73
CA THR A 10 7.73 17.65 3.15
C THR A 10 8.40 16.75 4.18
N TYR A 11 8.75 15.53 3.79
CA TYR A 11 9.58 14.63 4.60
C TYR A 11 10.60 13.90 3.74
N HIS A 12 11.64 13.37 4.38
CA HIS A 12 12.70 12.63 3.72
C HIS A 12 12.94 11.27 4.37
N GLN A 13 13.44 10.33 3.57
CA GLN A 13 13.79 8.99 4.03
C GLN A 13 15.03 8.48 3.28
N VAL A 14 15.98 7.91 4.01
CA VAL A 14 17.09 7.16 3.39
C VAL A 14 16.76 5.67 3.44
N ARG A 15 16.70 5.02 2.28
CA ARG A 15 16.41 3.58 2.18
C ARG A 15 17.10 2.97 0.97
N SER A 16 17.68 1.78 1.13
CA SER A 16 18.31 1.00 0.06
C SER A 16 19.30 1.83 -0.78
N GLY A 17 20.17 2.59 -0.12
CA GLY A 17 21.19 3.41 -0.77
C GLY A 17 20.66 4.68 -1.48
N SER A 18 19.37 5.00 -1.33
CA SER A 18 18.76 6.19 -1.95
C SER A 18 18.23 7.16 -0.89
N LEU A 19 18.36 8.46 -1.15
CA LEU A 19 17.62 9.51 -0.46
C LEU A 19 16.30 9.72 -1.20
N TRP A 20 15.20 9.70 -0.46
CA TRP A 20 13.86 10.00 -0.93
C TRP A 20 13.39 11.29 -0.28
N VAL A 21 12.88 12.22 -1.07
CA VAL A 21 12.20 13.43 -0.60
C VAL A 21 10.78 13.38 -1.14
N TRP A 22 9.82 13.49 -0.25
CA TRP A 22 8.40 13.53 -0.57
C TRP A 22 7.86 14.90 -0.21
N ARG A 23 7.08 15.48 -1.13
CA ARG A 23 6.37 16.73 -0.91
C ARG A 23 4.90 16.52 -1.24
N PHE A 24 4.06 16.78 -0.25
CA PHE A 24 2.61 16.75 -0.35
C PHE A 24 2.13 18.19 -0.35
N ARG A 25 1.41 18.58 -1.39
CA ARG A 25 0.71 19.87 -1.47
C ARG A 25 -0.76 19.60 -1.57
N SER A 26 -1.56 20.35 -0.83
CA SER A 26 -3.02 20.27 -0.92
C SER A 26 -3.61 21.63 -1.23
N THR A 27 -4.75 21.63 -1.92
CA THR A 27 -5.54 22.83 -2.15
C THR A 27 -7.03 22.54 -2.16
N THR A 28 -7.77 23.51 -1.65
CA THR A 28 -9.23 23.64 -1.65
C THR A 28 -9.75 24.40 -2.88
N GLN A 29 -8.85 24.92 -3.72
CA GLN A 29 -9.17 25.61 -4.97
C GLN A 29 -9.61 24.58 -6.03
N ILE A 30 -10.80 24.04 -5.84
CA ILE A 30 -11.41 23.05 -6.72
C ILE A 30 -12.06 23.80 -7.90
N PRO A 31 -11.80 23.40 -9.15
CA PRO A 31 -12.45 23.99 -10.31
C PRO A 31 -13.98 23.92 -10.19
N VAL A 32 -14.66 25.03 -10.49
CA VAL A 32 -16.14 25.07 -10.52
C VAL A 32 -16.61 24.51 -11.87
N GLU A 33 -16.29 23.25 -12.16
CA GLU A 33 -16.81 22.54 -13.32
C GLU A 33 -18.11 21.83 -12.94
N LYS A 34 -19.16 22.03 -13.74
CA LYS A 34 -20.52 21.51 -13.46
C LYS A 34 -20.61 19.98 -13.44
N ASP A 35 -19.64 19.28 -14.00
CA ASP A 35 -19.68 17.83 -14.22
C ASP A 35 -18.54 17.06 -13.50
N LEU A 36 -17.98 17.61 -12.42
CA LEU A 36 -17.00 16.88 -11.61
C LEU A 36 -17.66 15.61 -11.02
N CYS A 37 -17.25 14.43 -11.50
CA CYS A 37 -17.72 13.11 -11.05
C CYS A 37 -17.24 12.71 -9.63
N PHE A 38 -16.94 13.68 -8.76
CA PHE A 38 -16.45 13.47 -7.41
C PHE A 38 -17.37 14.21 -6.42
N PRO A 39 -18.55 13.64 -6.12
CA PRO A 39 -19.39 14.17 -5.05
C PRO A 39 -18.54 14.19 -3.76
N ASP A 40 -18.63 15.28 -3.02
CA ASP A 40 -17.89 15.51 -1.76
C ASP A 40 -16.39 15.80 -1.90
N LEU A 41 -15.87 16.15 -3.08
CA LEU A 41 -14.48 16.61 -3.20
C LEU A 41 -14.22 17.84 -2.32
N GLN A 42 -13.28 17.71 -1.38
CA GLN A 42 -12.89 18.80 -0.46
C GLN A 42 -11.46 19.29 -0.69
N GLN A 43 -10.56 18.43 -1.16
CA GLN A 43 -9.16 18.81 -1.45
C GLN A 43 -8.60 18.06 -2.66
N ILE A 44 -7.77 18.76 -3.44
CA ILE A 44 -6.89 18.18 -4.46
C ILE A 44 -5.48 18.10 -3.88
N VAL A 45 -4.78 16.99 -4.10
CA VAL A 45 -3.48 16.71 -3.51
C VAL A 45 -2.47 16.39 -4.61
N GLN A 46 -1.33 17.08 -4.59
CA GLN A 46 -0.15 16.74 -5.37
C GLN A 46 0.85 16.02 -4.46
N ILE A 47 1.23 14.81 -4.86
CA ILE A 47 2.25 14.00 -4.20
C ILE A 47 3.46 13.96 -5.12
N TYR A 48 4.48 14.74 -4.77
CA TYR A 48 5.75 14.78 -5.48
C TYR A 48 6.78 13.90 -4.76
N ARG A 49 7.54 13.15 -5.54
CA ARG A 49 8.61 12.28 -5.09
C ARG A 49 9.87 12.56 -5.86
N HIS A 50 10.95 12.84 -5.14
CA HIS A 50 12.30 12.95 -5.67
C HIS A 50 13.18 11.87 -5.03
N LYS A 51 13.89 11.10 -5.85
CA LYS A 51 14.80 10.04 -5.42
C LYS A 51 16.19 10.35 -5.95
N THR A 52 17.18 10.34 -5.07
CA THR A 52 18.60 10.43 -5.44
C THR A 52 19.32 9.15 -5.00
N HIS A 53 19.96 8.45 -5.92
CA HIS A 53 20.82 7.32 -5.60
C HIS A 53 22.18 7.83 -5.09
N LYS A 54 22.52 7.56 -3.83
CA LYS A 54 23.66 8.21 -3.15
C LYS A 54 25.02 7.89 -3.78
N ARG A 55 25.17 6.71 -4.38
CA ARG A 55 26.45 6.27 -4.98
C ARG A 55 26.66 6.81 -6.39
N THR A 56 25.61 6.90 -7.19
CA THR A 56 25.73 7.26 -8.62
C THR A 56 25.27 8.68 -8.91
N GLY A 57 24.60 9.34 -7.97
CA GLY A 57 23.95 10.63 -8.18
C GLY A 57 22.70 10.57 -9.06
N ALA A 58 22.28 9.38 -9.52
CA ALA A 58 21.12 9.24 -10.41
C ALA A 58 19.85 9.75 -9.72
N VAL A 59 19.11 10.60 -10.42
CA VAL A 59 17.87 11.23 -9.96
C VAL A 59 16.67 10.63 -10.68
N SER A 60 15.56 10.47 -9.96
CA SER A 60 14.25 10.11 -10.50
C SER A 60 13.18 10.93 -9.80
N GLU A 61 12.25 11.47 -10.58
CA GLU A 61 11.17 12.33 -10.09
C GLU A 61 9.83 11.83 -10.58
N GLU A 62 8.83 11.83 -9.70
CA GLU A 62 7.48 11.39 -10.00
C GLU A 62 6.46 12.31 -9.32
N THR A 63 5.34 12.56 -10.00
CA THR A 63 4.22 13.32 -9.45
C THR A 63 2.95 12.49 -9.59
N HIS A 64 2.23 12.32 -8.49
CA HIS A 64 0.90 11.75 -8.47
C HIS A 64 -0.10 12.82 -8.05
N LEU A 65 -1.30 12.77 -8.64
CA LEU A 65 -2.43 13.59 -8.24
C LEU A 65 -3.45 12.70 -7.54
N ALA A 66 -4.03 13.22 -6.46
CA ALA A 66 -5.06 12.56 -5.71
C ALA A 66 -6.16 13.56 -5.35
N VAL A 67 -7.33 13.04 -5.02
CA VAL A 67 -8.50 13.79 -4.57
C VAL A 67 -9.03 13.16 -3.29
N THR A 68 -9.62 13.96 -2.41
CA THR A 68 -10.15 13.47 -1.14
C THR A 68 -11.40 14.23 -0.72
N SER A 69 -12.31 13.52 -0.05
CA SER A 69 -13.48 14.10 0.61
C SER A 69 -13.20 14.57 2.04
N LEU A 70 -11.97 14.40 2.53
CA LEU A 70 -11.54 14.98 3.80
C LEU A 70 -11.27 16.47 3.61
N SER A 71 -11.87 17.30 4.45
CA SER A 71 -11.58 18.73 4.53
C SER A 71 -10.20 19.02 5.13
N PRO A 72 -9.62 20.22 4.94
CA PRO A 72 -8.31 20.57 5.50
C PRO A 72 -8.25 20.46 7.03
N THR A 73 -9.38 20.66 7.72
CA THR A 73 -9.47 20.50 9.18
C THR A 73 -9.46 19.03 9.62
N GLN A 74 -9.91 18.12 8.76
CA GLN A 74 -9.87 16.67 9.01
C GLN A 74 -8.54 16.04 8.62
N ALA A 75 -7.90 16.55 7.56
CA ALA A 75 -6.61 16.08 7.10
C ALA A 75 -5.83 17.20 6.41
N ASP A 76 -4.83 17.72 7.13
CA ASP A 76 -3.79 18.59 6.58
C ASP A 76 -2.80 17.79 5.71
N ALA A 77 -1.86 18.46 5.06
CA ALA A 77 -0.88 17.84 4.16
C ALA A 77 -0.03 16.77 4.87
N ALA A 78 0.26 16.94 6.16
CA ALA A 78 0.98 15.95 6.97
C ALA A 78 0.15 14.68 7.22
N THR A 79 -1.13 14.85 7.57
CA THR A 79 -2.08 13.76 7.77
C THR A 79 -2.35 13.02 6.46
N LEU A 80 -2.50 13.75 5.34
CA LEU A 80 -2.61 13.17 4.01
C LEU A 80 -1.37 12.37 3.61
N ALA A 81 -0.18 12.85 3.96
CA ALA A 81 1.07 12.10 3.76
C ALA A 81 1.09 10.79 4.56
N LEU A 82 0.63 10.82 5.81
CA LEU A 82 0.51 9.63 6.65
C LEU A 82 -0.50 8.62 6.08
N ILE A 83 -1.69 9.08 5.67
CA ILE A 83 -2.73 8.24 5.06
C ILE A 83 -2.19 7.58 3.78
N SER A 84 -1.61 8.38 2.88
CA SER A 84 -1.00 7.88 1.64
C SER A 84 0.08 6.84 1.92
N ARG A 85 0.94 7.10 2.91
CA ARG A 85 1.99 6.15 3.30
C ARG A 85 1.43 4.85 3.86
N ASN A 86 0.39 4.93 4.68
CA ASN A 86 -0.25 3.76 5.28
C ASN A 86 -1.06 2.95 4.26
N HIS A 87 -1.61 3.59 3.22
CA HIS A 87 -2.23 2.88 2.10
C HIS A 87 -1.24 1.91 1.44
N TRP A 88 0.01 2.34 1.19
CA TRP A 88 1.07 1.44 0.69
C TRP A 88 1.46 0.31 1.64
N ALA A 89 1.15 0.41 2.94
CA ALA A 89 1.37 -0.70 3.85
C ALA A 89 0.44 -1.88 3.56
N ILE A 90 -0.74 -1.65 2.98
CA ILE A 90 -1.68 -2.70 2.56
C ILE A 90 -1.03 -3.54 1.46
N GLU A 91 -0.46 -2.89 0.44
CA GLU A 91 0.28 -3.54 -0.64
C GLU A 91 1.43 -4.41 -0.10
N ASN A 92 2.27 -3.82 0.76
CA ASN A 92 3.44 -4.54 1.27
C ASN A 92 3.09 -5.66 2.26
N LYS A 93 2.06 -5.48 3.11
CA LYS A 93 1.75 -6.42 4.21
C LYS A 93 0.74 -7.50 3.81
N LEU A 94 -0.13 -7.22 2.84
CA LEU A 94 -1.18 -8.14 2.41
C LEU A 94 -0.91 -8.65 1.00
N HIS A 95 -0.83 -7.77 0.00
CA HIS A 95 -0.71 -8.17 -1.41
C HIS A 95 0.55 -8.98 -1.68
N HIS A 96 1.72 -8.51 -1.23
CA HIS A 96 2.96 -9.28 -1.39
C HIS A 96 2.88 -10.72 -0.85
N LYS A 97 2.22 -10.92 0.30
CA LYS A 97 2.03 -12.27 0.86
C LYS A 97 1.16 -13.14 -0.05
N ARG A 98 0.09 -12.58 -0.61
CA ARG A 98 -0.80 -13.29 -1.51
C ARG A 98 -0.13 -13.61 -2.83
N ASP A 99 0.42 -12.59 -3.47
CA ASP A 99 0.89 -12.66 -4.85
C ASP A 99 2.16 -13.47 -4.94
N THR A 100 3.12 -13.21 -4.04
CA THR A 100 4.42 -13.88 -4.04
C THR A 100 4.46 -15.10 -3.12
N VAL A 101 4.10 -14.95 -1.84
CA VAL A 101 4.28 -16.05 -0.86
C VAL A 101 3.29 -17.19 -1.08
N PHE A 102 2.03 -16.88 -1.38
CA PHE A 102 1.01 -17.87 -1.78
C PHE A 102 0.95 -18.14 -3.29
N ALA A 103 1.89 -17.54 -4.04
CA ALA A 103 2.04 -17.70 -5.49
C ALA A 103 0.72 -17.48 -6.25
N GLU A 104 -0.09 -16.51 -5.82
CA GLU A 104 -1.38 -16.20 -6.45
C GLU A 104 -1.17 -15.75 -7.90
N ASP A 105 -0.16 -14.92 -8.18
CA ASP A 105 0.20 -14.47 -9.54
C ASP A 105 0.63 -15.61 -10.46
N ALA A 106 1.31 -16.61 -9.91
CA ALA A 106 1.75 -17.78 -10.67
C ALA A 106 0.61 -18.79 -10.89
N CYS A 107 -0.51 -18.65 -10.19
CA CYS A 107 -1.63 -19.59 -10.26
C CYS A 107 -2.46 -19.37 -11.53
N ARG A 108 -2.37 -20.31 -12.48
CA ARG A 108 -3.11 -20.23 -13.77
C ARG A 108 -4.56 -20.70 -13.69
N THR A 109 -4.99 -21.23 -12.54
CA THR A 109 -6.33 -21.79 -12.37
C THR A 109 -7.40 -20.70 -12.40
N ARG A 110 -8.28 -20.74 -13.41
CA ARG A 110 -9.40 -19.79 -13.54
C ARG A 110 -10.70 -20.30 -12.91
N LYS A 111 -10.99 -21.60 -13.01
CA LYS A 111 -12.26 -22.21 -12.54
C LYS A 111 -12.38 -22.29 -11.00
N ALA A 112 -11.27 -22.28 -10.28
CA ALA A 112 -11.24 -22.33 -8.81
C ALA A 112 -10.60 -21.08 -8.18
N ALA A 113 -10.47 -19.98 -8.94
CA ALA A 113 -9.78 -18.78 -8.48
C ALA A 113 -10.38 -18.23 -7.18
N GLN A 114 -11.72 -18.14 -7.09
CA GLN A 114 -12.41 -17.66 -5.90
C GLN A 114 -12.22 -18.57 -4.69
N ALA A 115 -12.31 -19.90 -4.89
CA ALA A 115 -12.11 -20.87 -3.81
C ALA A 115 -10.67 -20.80 -3.26
N LEU A 116 -9.68 -20.69 -4.15
CA LEU A 116 -8.27 -20.56 -3.75
C LEU A 116 -8.00 -19.22 -3.05
N ALA A 117 -8.59 -18.12 -3.52
CA ALA A 117 -8.50 -16.82 -2.85
C ALA A 117 -9.09 -16.88 -1.43
N ALA A 118 -10.25 -17.53 -1.26
CA ALA A 118 -10.87 -17.72 0.05
C ALA A 118 -9.98 -18.54 1.00
N LEU A 119 -9.40 -19.65 0.53
CA LEU A 119 -8.50 -20.48 1.33
C LEU A 119 -7.21 -19.73 1.73
N ARG A 120 -6.62 -18.95 0.82
CA ARG A 120 -5.44 -18.12 1.12
C ARG A 120 -5.77 -17.05 2.16
N ASN A 121 -6.91 -16.37 2.03
CA ASN A 121 -7.37 -15.38 3.00
C ASN A 121 -7.63 -15.99 4.38
N LEU A 122 -8.24 -17.17 4.42
CA LEU A 122 -8.46 -17.92 5.65
C LEU A 122 -7.14 -18.24 6.35
N LEU A 123 -6.17 -18.79 5.60
CA LEU A 123 -4.86 -19.14 6.15
C LEU A 123 -4.07 -17.89 6.59
N LEU A 124 -4.15 -16.79 5.86
CA LEU A 124 -3.59 -15.50 6.27
C LEU A 124 -4.19 -15.01 7.58
N GLY A 125 -5.53 -15.06 7.71
CA GLY A 125 -6.25 -14.68 8.93
C GLY A 125 -5.81 -15.51 10.13
N PHE A 126 -5.75 -16.84 9.99
CA PHE A 126 -5.29 -17.73 11.07
C PHE A 126 -3.83 -17.48 11.47
N LEU A 127 -2.93 -17.38 10.50
CA LEU A 127 -1.52 -17.09 10.78
C LEU A 127 -1.34 -15.73 11.45
N HIS A 128 -2.18 -14.74 11.10
CA HIS A 128 -2.18 -13.45 11.76
C HIS A 128 -2.66 -13.53 13.22
N GLN A 129 -3.77 -14.22 13.48
CA GLN A 129 -4.30 -14.41 14.84
C GLN A 129 -3.32 -15.14 15.77
N LEU A 130 -2.52 -16.05 15.21
CA LEU A 130 -1.55 -16.85 15.96
C LEU A 130 -0.15 -16.22 15.99
N ASP A 131 -0.03 -14.97 15.52
CA ASP A 131 1.23 -14.21 15.41
C ASP A 131 2.37 -15.00 14.73
N ARG A 132 2.04 -15.77 13.69
CA ARG A 132 2.99 -16.62 12.97
C ARG A 132 3.51 -15.97 11.70
N PRO A 133 4.82 -16.07 11.40
CA PRO A 133 5.40 -15.53 10.19
C PRO A 133 4.93 -16.30 8.94
N VAL A 134 4.17 -15.63 8.08
CA VAL A 134 3.52 -16.23 6.90
C VAL A 134 4.48 -16.96 5.97
N LEU A 135 5.59 -16.33 5.56
CA LEU A 135 6.57 -16.95 4.65
C LEU A 135 7.15 -18.24 5.21
N ARG A 136 7.50 -18.25 6.50
CA ARG A 136 8.06 -19.44 7.15
C ARG A 136 7.02 -20.54 7.23
N SER A 137 5.80 -20.22 7.67
CA SER A 137 4.71 -21.19 7.78
C SER A 137 4.37 -21.83 6.44
N VAL A 138 4.21 -21.02 5.38
CA VAL A 138 3.91 -21.54 4.04
C VAL A 138 5.03 -22.46 3.55
N ARG A 139 6.29 -22.08 3.70
CA ARG A 139 7.43 -22.95 3.32
C ARG A 139 7.41 -24.28 4.09
N SER A 140 7.17 -24.25 5.40
CA SER A 140 7.08 -25.46 6.22
C SER A 140 5.92 -26.35 5.80
N PHE A 141 4.74 -25.79 5.54
CA PHE A 141 3.57 -26.57 5.10
C PHE A 141 3.72 -27.14 3.69
N SER A 142 4.36 -26.42 2.77
CA SER A 142 4.64 -26.91 1.42
C SER A 142 5.61 -28.09 1.41
N VAL A 143 6.57 -28.12 2.34
CA VAL A 143 7.52 -29.25 2.49
C VAL A 143 6.90 -30.41 3.27
N GLN A 144 6.09 -30.11 4.28
CA GLN A 144 5.47 -31.12 5.14
C GLN A 144 3.97 -30.81 5.35
N PRO A 145 3.10 -31.20 4.41
CA PRO A 145 1.67 -30.89 4.45
C PRO A 145 0.97 -31.40 5.72
N MET A 146 1.48 -32.51 6.29
CA MET A 146 0.95 -33.05 7.55
C MET A 146 1.10 -32.11 8.75
N LEU A 147 2.07 -31.18 8.72
CA LEU A 147 2.16 -30.14 9.76
C LEU A 147 0.95 -29.20 9.70
N LEU A 148 0.49 -28.84 8.50
CA LEU A 148 -0.71 -28.03 8.34
C LEU A 148 -1.94 -28.78 8.89
N PHE A 149 -2.11 -30.06 8.55
CA PHE A 149 -3.23 -30.87 9.05
C PHE A 149 -3.20 -31.04 10.58
N ARG A 150 -2.04 -31.34 11.16
CA ARG A 150 -1.91 -31.43 12.63
C ARG A 150 -2.23 -30.10 13.30
N TRP A 151 -1.77 -29.01 12.71
CA TRP A 151 -2.03 -27.66 13.21
C TRP A 151 -3.52 -27.29 13.17
N LEU A 152 -4.20 -27.58 12.05
CA LEU A 152 -5.64 -27.36 11.91
C LEU A 152 -6.48 -28.18 12.89
N ASN A 153 -5.99 -29.34 13.31
CA ASN A 153 -6.65 -30.20 14.29
C ASN A 153 -6.22 -29.91 15.75
N GLY A 154 -5.44 -28.85 16.00
CA GLY A 154 -4.99 -28.47 17.35
C GLY A 154 -3.93 -29.39 17.96
N CYS A 155 -3.23 -30.18 17.15
CA CYS A 155 -2.25 -31.18 17.62
C CYS A 155 -0.79 -30.68 17.62
N ILE A 156 -0.55 -29.37 17.80
CA ILE A 156 0.79 -28.76 17.89
C ILE A 156 0.85 -27.79 19.06
#